data_AF-X1JUQ4-F1
#
_entry.id   AF-X1JUQ4-F1
#
_cell.length_a   1.000
_cell.length_b   1.000
_cell.length_c   1.000
_cell.angle_alpha   90.00
_cell.angle_beta   90.00
_cell.angle_gamma   90.00
#
_symmetry.space_group_name_H-M   'P 1'
#
loop_
_entity.id
_entity.type
_entity.pdbx_description
1 polymer ?
#
loop_
_entity_poly.entity_id
_entity_poly.type
_entity_poly.pdbx_seq_one_letter_code
_entity_poly.pdbx_strand_id
1 'polypeptide(L)'
;AGVIAISEKINFFSIWIYSYLWLTPFHLILTALAVLVAYLHQTYGSVTLLLTLIPLILTQYVYYLRIREKQALLQNVINLVRVIEAKDEYTAGHSMRVAEYAEKVARKLRLSEFEIELLKNAAYLHDIGKIRTDLSILKKPKKLKLDEWDQIKEHPT
;
A
#
# COMPACT_ATOMS: atom_id res chain seq x y z
N ALA A 1 -24.53 -1.77 -12.46
CA ALA A 1 -25.59 -0.76 -12.66
C ALA A 1 -27.00 -1.30 -12.39
N GLY A 2 -27.45 -2.38 -13.07
CA GLY A 2 -28.85 -2.87 -12.95
C GLY A 2 -29.28 -3.33 -11.55
N VAL A 3 -28.47 -4.15 -10.89
CA VAL A 3 -28.78 -4.66 -9.53
C VAL A 3 -28.89 -3.51 -8.51
N ILE A 4 -27.96 -2.55 -8.58
CA ILE A 4 -27.91 -1.38 -7.69
C ILE A 4 -29.11 -0.45 -7.94
N ALA A 5 -29.50 -0.26 -9.20
CA ALA A 5 -30.66 0.57 -9.56
C ALA A 5 -31.97 0.03 -8.97
N ILE A 6 -32.14 -1.30 -9.01
CA ILE A 6 -33.33 -1.96 -8.46
C ILE A 6 -33.30 -1.99 -6.93
N SER A 7 -32.14 -2.26 -6.32
CA SER A 7 -32.03 -2.34 -4.86
C SER A 7 -32.16 -0.99 -4.16
N GLU A 8 -31.62 0.08 -4.75
CA GLU A 8 -31.63 1.42 -4.15
C GLU A 8 -32.72 2.35 -4.70
N LYS A 9 -33.55 1.86 -5.64
CA LYS A 9 -34.60 2.65 -6.34
C LYS A 9 -34.06 3.93 -7.00
N ILE A 10 -32.80 3.90 -7.45
CA ILE A 10 -32.15 5.02 -8.15
C ILE A 10 -32.27 4.79 -9.66
N ASN A 11 -32.40 5.87 -10.45
CA ASN A 11 -32.47 5.80 -11.90
C ASN A 11 -31.23 5.10 -12.50
N PHE A 12 -31.47 4.11 -13.37
CA PHE A 12 -30.42 3.34 -14.03
C PHE A 12 -29.41 4.20 -14.79
N PHE A 13 -29.88 5.19 -15.56
CA PHE A 13 -29.02 6.09 -16.34
C PHE A 13 -28.15 6.95 -15.43
N SER A 14 -28.66 7.39 -14.27
CA SER A 14 -27.87 8.14 -13.30
C SER A 14 -26.74 7.30 -12.72
N ILE A 15 -27.01 6.04 -12.36
CA ILE A 15 -25.96 5.11 -11.92
C ILE A 15 -24.96 4.85 -13.04
N TRP A 16 -25.44 4.65 -14.27
CA TRP A 16 -24.56 4.40 -15.42
C TRP A 16 -23.64 5.59 -15.70
N ILE A 17 -24.17 6.81 -15.75
CA ILE A 17 -23.39 8.03 -15.93
C ILE A 17 -22.35 8.15 -14.81
N TYR A 18 -22.76 8.03 -13.55
CA TYR A 18 -21.83 8.13 -12.43
C TYR A 18 -20.76 7.03 -12.45
N SER A 19 -21.12 5.81 -12.84
CA SER A 19 -20.23 4.65 -12.82
C SER A 19 -19.29 4.56 -14.02
N TYR A 20 -19.67 5.11 -15.18
CA TYR A 20 -18.93 4.89 -16.44
C TYR A 20 -18.51 6.16 -17.17
N LEU A 21 -19.09 7.34 -16.86
CA LEU A 21 -18.71 8.58 -17.56
C LEU A 21 -17.24 8.93 -17.33
N TRP A 22 -16.73 8.71 -16.12
CA TRP A 22 -15.31 8.93 -15.79
C TRP A 22 -14.34 8.00 -16.55
N LEU A 23 -14.84 6.88 -17.09
CA LEU A 23 -14.05 5.97 -17.93
C LEU A 23 -14.00 6.39 -19.40
N THR A 24 -14.85 7.32 -19.83
CA THR A 24 -14.93 7.71 -21.25
C THR A 24 -13.62 8.28 -21.81
N PRO A 25 -12.83 9.11 -21.09
CA PRO A 25 -11.55 9.58 -21.62
C PRO A 25 -10.56 8.44 -21.83
N PHE A 26 -10.56 7.44 -20.94
CA PHE A 26 -9.71 6.27 -21.05
C PHE A 26 -10.04 5.45 -22.30
N HIS A 27 -11.33 5.24 -22.59
CA HIS A 27 -11.76 4.51 -23.79
C HIS A 27 -11.40 5.25 -25.07
N LEU A 28 -11.52 6.59 -25.11
CA LEU A 28 -11.13 7.39 -26.26
C LEU A 28 -9.63 7.30 -26.55
N ILE A 29 -8.79 7.31 -25.51
CA ILE A 29 -7.34 7.15 -25.66
C ILE A 29 -7.02 5.74 -26.17
N LEU A 30 -7.68 4.72 -25.63
CA LEU A 30 -7.47 3.33 -26.03
C LEU A 30 -7.86 3.07 -27.49
N THR A 31 -9.00 3.61 -27.93
CA THR A 31 -9.44 3.49 -29.32
C THR A 31 -8.52 4.24 -30.26
N ALA A 32 -8.07 5.45 -29.91
CA ALA A 32 -7.09 6.20 -30.69
C ALA A 32 -5.76 5.43 -30.83
N LEU A 33 -5.27 4.83 -29.75
CA LEU A 33 -4.08 3.99 -29.77
C LEU A 33 -4.28 2.74 -30.63
N ALA A 34 -5.43 2.08 -30.54
CA ALA A 34 -5.75 0.90 -31.35
C ALA A 34 -5.79 1.24 -32.85
N VAL A 35 -6.40 2.36 -33.23
CA VAL A 35 -6.42 2.86 -34.61
C VAL A 35 -5.01 3.18 -35.10
N LEU A 36 -4.18 3.83 -34.26
CA LEU A 36 -2.78 4.11 -34.59
C LEU A 36 -1.99 2.83 -34.84
N VAL A 37 -2.11 1.83 -33.97
CA VAL A 37 -1.45 0.52 -34.13
C VAL A 37 -1.94 -0.19 -35.40
N ALA A 38 -3.24 -0.15 -35.69
CA ALA A 38 -3.82 -0.75 -36.90
C ALA A 38 -3.32 -0.06 -38.18
N TYR A 39 -3.21 1.28 -38.16
CA TYR A 39 -2.63 2.05 -39.27
C TYR A 39 -1.16 1.70 -39.49
N LEU A 40 -0.36 1.68 -38.42
CA LEU A 40 1.05 1.30 -38.50
C LEU A 40 1.24 -0.15 -38.98
N HIS A 41 0.37 -1.07 -38.57
CA HIS A 41 0.38 -2.45 -39.05
C HIS A 41 0.10 -2.56 -40.55
N GLN A 42 -0.78 -1.73 -41.10
CA GLN A 42 -1.01 -1.69 -42.56
C GLN A 42 0.23 -1.16 -43.31
N THR A 43 0.95 -0.20 -42.74
CA THR A 43 2.12 0.43 -43.37
C THR A 43 3.40 -0.40 -43.23
N TYR A 44 3.64 -1.00 -42.06
CA TYR A 44 4.89 -1.68 -41.70
C TYR A 44 4.74 -3.19 -41.46
N GLY A 45 3.54 -3.73 -41.66
CA GLY A 45 3.24 -5.15 -41.50
C GLY A 45 3.29 -5.64 -40.05
N SER A 46 3.47 -6.95 -39.87
CA SER A 46 3.41 -7.60 -38.55
C SER A 46 4.53 -7.20 -37.59
N VAL A 47 5.59 -6.53 -38.06
CA VAL A 47 6.66 -6.00 -37.22
C VAL A 47 6.13 -4.99 -36.20
N THR A 48 5.08 -4.24 -36.54
CA THR A 48 4.40 -3.31 -35.61
C THR A 48 3.87 -4.00 -34.36
N LEU A 49 3.45 -5.27 -34.46
CA LEU A 49 2.96 -6.01 -33.29
C LEU A 49 4.09 -6.29 -32.31
N LEU A 50 5.28 -6.65 -32.80
CA LEU A 50 6.44 -6.87 -31.94
C LEU A 50 6.87 -5.57 -31.25
N LEU A 51 6.93 -4.48 -32.01
CA LEU A 51 7.32 -3.17 -31.49
C LEU A 51 6.34 -2.59 -30.46
N THR A 52 5.07 -2.99 -30.51
CA THR A 52 4.06 -2.53 -29.55
C THR A 52 3.93 -3.47 -28.35
N LEU A 53 3.90 -4.79 -28.57
CA LEU A 53 3.69 -5.77 -27.50
C LEU A 53 4.91 -5.97 -26.62
N ILE A 54 6.13 -5.99 -27.18
CA ILE A 54 7.35 -6.24 -26.39
C ILE A 54 7.55 -5.16 -25.32
N PRO A 55 7.53 -3.84 -25.63
CA PRO A 55 7.69 -2.82 -24.61
C PRO A 55 6.55 -2.79 -23.61
N LEU A 56 5.32 -3.11 -24.04
CA LEU A 56 4.16 -3.17 -23.15
C LEU A 56 4.31 -4.29 -22.11
N ILE A 57 4.63 -5.50 -22.56
CA ILE A 57 4.87 -6.65 -21.68
C ILE A 57 6.05 -6.37 -20.75
N LEU A 58 7.14 -5.81 -21.28
CA LEU A 58 8.32 -5.46 -20.48
C LEU A 58 7.97 -4.44 -19.40
N THR A 59 7.20 -3.41 -19.74
CA THR A 59 6.77 -2.37 -18.79
C THR A 59 5.88 -2.97 -17.70
N GLN A 60 4.92 -3.84 -18.06
CA GLN A 60 4.09 -4.55 -17.11
C GLN A 60 4.92 -5.45 -16.18
N TYR A 61 5.91 -6.16 -16.74
CA TYR A 61 6.81 -7.01 -15.97
C TYR A 61 7.68 -6.21 -14.99
N VAL A 62 8.28 -5.11 -15.44
CA VAL A 62 9.07 -4.20 -14.58
C VAL A 62 8.19 -3.60 -13.47
N TYR A 63 6.96 -3.19 -13.80
CA TYR A 63 6.01 -2.69 -12.81
C TYR A 63 5.67 -3.74 -11.75
N TYR A 64 5.40 -4.98 -12.17
CA TYR A 64 5.16 -6.11 -11.25
C TYR A 64 6.37 -6.35 -10.34
N LEU A 65 7.59 -6.37 -10.90
CA LEU A 65 8.82 -6.54 -10.13
C LEU A 65 8.98 -5.43 -9.08
N ARG A 66 8.71 -4.16 -9.44
CA ARG A 66 8.81 -3.05 -8.48
C ARG A 66 7.82 -3.16 -7.33
N ILE A 67 6.58 -3.57 -7.60
CA ILE A 67 5.60 -3.80 -6.53
C ILE A 67 6.09 -4.90 -5.60
N ARG A 68 6.57 -6.02 -6.16
CA ARG A 68 7.07 -7.16 -5.39
C ARG A 68 8.28 -6.78 -4.54
N GLU A 69 9.21 -6.01 -5.10
CA GLU A 69 10.39 -5.49 -4.39
C GLU A 69 9.98 -4.58 -3.23
N LYS A 70 9.07 -3.63 -3.45
CA LYS A 70 8.55 -2.75 -2.39
C LYS A 70 7.91 -3.55 -1.25
N GLN A 71 7.10 -4.57 -1.58
CA GLN A 71 6.49 -5.45 -0.59
C GLN A 71 7.53 -6.27 0.19
N ALA A 72 8.55 -6.80 -0.49
CA ALA A 72 9.64 -7.53 0.15
C ALA A 72 10.45 -6.63 1.09
N LEU A 73 10.74 -5.39 0.70
CA LEU A 73 11.42 -4.40 1.54
C LEU A 73 10.61 -4.09 2.80
N LEU A 74 9.32 -3.81 2.66
CA LEU A 74 8.43 -3.58 3.81
C LEU A 74 8.41 -4.80 4.74
N GLN A 75 8.30 -6.01 4.19
CA GLN A 75 8.30 -7.24 4.97
C GLN A 75 9.61 -7.45 5.72
N ASN A 76 10.76 -7.12 5.10
CA ASN A 76 12.06 -7.18 5.75
C ASN A 76 12.15 -6.20 6.92
N VAL A 77 11.67 -4.97 6.76
CA VAL A 77 11.63 -3.99 7.88
C VAL A 77 10.73 -4.49 9.00
N ILE A 78 9.54 -5.01 8.70
CA ILE A 78 8.64 -5.61 9.70
C ILE A 78 9.30 -6.80 10.42
N ASN A 79 10.09 -7.60 9.70
CA ASN A 79 10.85 -8.70 10.31
C ASN A 79 11.94 -8.17 11.26
N LEU A 80 12.64 -7.09 10.90
CA LEU A 80 13.60 -6.45 11.80
C LEU A 80 12.91 -5.93 13.06
N VAL A 81 11.75 -5.28 12.94
CA VAL A 81 10.95 -4.84 14.10
C VAL A 81 10.61 -6.04 14.98
N ARG A 82 10.14 -7.15 14.40
CA ARG A 82 9.87 -8.39 15.15
C ARG A 82 11.11 -8.95 15.87
N VAL A 83 12.28 -8.89 15.25
CA VAL A 83 13.53 -9.32 15.90
C VAL A 83 13.92 -8.41 17.07
N ILE A 84 13.69 -7.09 16.93
CA ILE A 84 13.92 -6.13 18.01
C ILE A 84 12.95 -6.39 19.16
N GLU A 85 11.65 -6.52 18.87
CA GLU A 85 10.61 -6.87 19.85
C GLU A 85 10.89 -8.23 20.50
N ALA A 86 11.39 -9.23 19.77
CA ALA A 86 11.70 -10.54 20.34
C ALA A 86 12.81 -10.49 21.41
N LYS A 87 13.65 -9.45 21.43
CA LYS A 87 14.60 -9.23 22.54
C LYS A 87 13.91 -8.82 23.84
N ASP A 88 12.63 -8.43 23.78
CA ASP A 88 11.80 -8.04 24.91
C ASP A 88 10.51 -8.89 24.94
N GLU A 89 10.46 -9.90 25.82
CA GLU A 89 9.33 -10.83 25.95
C GLU A 89 7.97 -10.14 26.08
N TYR A 90 7.92 -8.92 26.61
CA TYR A 90 6.68 -8.16 26.80
C TYR A 90 6.12 -7.56 25.50
N THR A 91 6.98 -7.25 24.52
CA THR A 91 6.59 -6.55 23.28
C THR A 91 6.52 -7.45 22.06
N ALA A 92 6.77 -8.76 22.19
CA ALA A 92 6.65 -9.71 21.09
C ALA A 92 5.29 -9.63 20.37
N GLY A 93 5.31 -9.21 19.10
CA GLY A 93 4.12 -9.08 18.26
C GLY A 93 3.20 -7.93 18.65
N HIS A 94 3.67 -6.99 19.50
CA HIS A 94 2.91 -5.80 19.90
C HIS A 94 2.56 -4.96 18.67
N SER A 95 3.55 -4.62 17.85
CA SER A 95 3.33 -3.82 16.65
C SER A 95 2.34 -4.48 15.67
N MET A 96 2.31 -5.82 15.60
CA MET A 96 1.33 -6.54 14.79
C MET A 96 -0.10 -6.37 15.31
N ARG A 97 -0.31 -6.50 16.62
CA ARG A 97 -1.62 -6.30 17.24
C ARG A 97 -2.10 -4.85 17.10
N VAL A 98 -1.21 -3.88 17.31
CA VAL A 98 -1.52 -2.45 17.12
C VAL A 98 -1.93 -2.16 15.68
N ALA A 99 -1.19 -2.69 14.69
CA ALA A 99 -1.52 -2.53 13.27
C ALA A 99 -2.88 -3.16 12.92
N GLU A 100 -3.22 -4.33 13.46
CA GLU A 100 -4.52 -4.97 13.27
C GLU A 100 -5.67 -4.15 13.87
N TYR A 101 -5.49 -3.60 15.07
CA TYR A 101 -6.51 -2.75 15.69
C TYR A 101 -6.67 -1.43 14.94
N ALA A 102 -5.56 -0.80 14.53
CA ALA A 102 -5.57 0.42 13.74
C ALA A 102 -6.33 0.22 12.42
N GLU A 103 -6.10 -0.89 11.71
CA GLU A 103 -6.84 -1.25 10.50
C GLU A 103 -8.35 -1.37 10.77
N LYS A 104 -8.74 -2.10 11.84
CA LYS A 104 -10.16 -2.28 12.19
C LYS A 104 -10.84 -0.95 12.51
N VAL A 105 -10.17 -0.05 13.22
CA VAL A 105 -10.69 1.29 13.53
C VAL A 105 -10.80 2.13 12.26
N ALA A 106 -9.77 2.16 11.42
CA ALA A 106 -9.77 2.91 10.16
C ALA A 106 -10.89 2.46 9.21
N ARG A 107 -11.14 1.15 9.10
CA ARG A 107 -12.27 0.59 8.34
C ARG A 107 -13.62 1.06 8.90
N LYS A 108 -13.78 1.12 10.22
CA LYS A 108 -15.00 1.64 10.86
C LYS A 108 -15.20 3.13 10.61
N LEU A 109 -14.11 3.88 10.49
CA LEU A 109 -14.13 5.31 10.14
C LEU A 109 -14.34 5.57 8.63
N ARG A 110 -14.44 4.51 7.81
CA ARG A 110 -14.63 4.59 6.34
C ARG A 110 -13.53 5.38 5.64
N LEU A 111 -12.30 5.27 6.13
CA LEU A 111 -11.12 5.80 5.44
C LEU A 111 -10.90 5.04 4.11
N SER A 112 -10.21 5.67 3.18
CA SER A 112 -9.83 5.02 1.92
C SER A 112 -8.85 3.86 2.14
N GLU A 113 -8.82 2.88 1.24
CA GLU A 113 -7.86 1.76 1.34
C GLU A 113 -6.41 2.24 1.38
N PHE A 114 -6.10 3.35 0.69
CA PHE A 114 -4.79 3.98 0.76
C PHE A 114 -4.45 4.47 2.17
N GLU A 115 -5.39 5.16 2.84
CA GLU A 115 -5.21 5.64 4.22
C GLU A 115 -5.13 4.49 5.21
N ILE A 116 -5.91 3.42 5.02
CA ILE A 116 -5.88 2.22 5.85
C ILE A 116 -4.52 1.54 5.75
N GLU A 117 -3.99 1.34 4.54
CA GLU A 117 -2.67 0.75 4.31
C GLU A 117 -1.56 1.61 4.91
N LEU A 118 -1.64 2.93 4.74
CA LEU A 118 -0.69 3.87 5.33
C LEU A 118 -0.69 3.79 6.86
N LEU A 119 -1.86 3.82 7.50
CA LEU A 119 -2.00 3.75 8.95
C LEU A 119 -1.46 2.42 9.49
N LYS A 120 -1.77 1.31 8.81
CA LYS A 120 -1.28 -0.02 9.17
C LYS A 120 0.25 -0.11 9.11
N ASN A 121 0.85 0.42 8.04
CA ASN A 121 2.30 0.48 7.90
C ASN A 121 2.95 1.38 8.95
N ALA A 122 2.34 2.52 9.28
CA ALA A 122 2.80 3.39 10.36
C ALA A 122 2.76 2.67 11.72
N ALA A 123 1.67 1.95 12.01
CA ALA A 123 1.53 1.17 13.24
C ALA A 123 2.57 0.05 13.35
N TYR A 124 2.94 -0.61 12.24
CA TYR A 124 4.03 -1.60 12.25
C TYR A 124 5.39 -1.01 12.62
N LEU A 125 5.62 0.27 12.31
CA LEU A 125 6.94 0.91 12.40
C LEU A 125 7.05 1.92 13.53
N HIS A 126 5.96 2.21 14.25
CA HIS A 126 5.90 3.33 15.21
C HIS A 126 6.99 3.29 16.29
N ASP A 127 7.42 2.08 16.67
CA ASP A 127 8.39 1.84 17.73
C ASP A 127 9.80 1.48 17.20
N ILE A 128 10.05 1.58 15.89
CA ILE A 128 11.35 1.18 15.29
C ILE A 128 12.54 1.96 15.90
N GLY A 129 12.33 3.19 16.36
CA GLY A 129 13.36 4.01 16.97
C GLY A 129 13.90 3.47 18.31
N LYS A 130 13.19 2.52 18.95
CA LYS A 130 13.68 1.81 20.14
C LYS A 130 14.99 1.04 19.89
N ILE A 131 15.37 0.82 18.62
CA ILE A 131 16.66 0.25 18.24
C ILE A 131 17.87 1.04 18.81
N ARG A 132 17.70 2.33 19.09
CA ARG A 132 18.75 3.21 19.61
C ARG A 132 18.83 3.21 21.14
N THR A 133 17.82 2.70 21.83
CA THR A 133 17.73 2.72 23.29
C THR A 133 18.40 1.48 23.89
N ASP A 134 19.23 1.67 24.92
CA ASP A 134 19.92 0.57 25.59
C ASP A 134 18.91 -0.38 26.28
N LEU A 135 19.08 -1.70 26.10
CA LEU A 135 18.25 -2.73 26.71
C LEU A 135 18.28 -2.68 28.25
N SER A 136 19.40 -2.27 28.84
CA SER A 136 19.54 -2.12 30.29
C SER A 136 18.65 -1.01 30.86
N ILE A 137 18.35 0.01 30.04
CA ILE A 137 17.43 1.10 30.36
C ILE A 137 15.99 0.63 30.12
N LEU A 138 15.70 0.05 28.94
CA LEU A 138 14.36 -0.44 28.59
C LEU A 138 13.83 -1.50 29.57
N LYS A 139 14.69 -2.39 30.07
CA LYS A 139 14.31 -3.49 30.97
C LYS A 139 14.58 -3.20 32.46
N LYS A 140 14.85 -1.95 32.82
CA LYS A 140 15.22 -1.63 34.20
C LYS A 140 14.04 -1.92 35.15
N PRO A 141 14.20 -2.81 36.15
CA PRO A 141 13.11 -3.15 37.08
C PRO A 141 12.84 -2.04 38.12
N LYS A 142 13.74 -1.06 38.21
CA LYS A 142 13.64 0.11 39.10
C LYS A 142 13.25 1.34 38.28
N LYS A 143 12.74 2.36 38.97
CA LYS A 143 12.45 3.66 38.33
C LYS A 143 13.66 4.16 37.53
N LEU A 144 13.37 4.63 36.32
CA LEU A 144 14.34 5.31 35.48
C LEU A 144 14.78 6.61 36.15
N LYS A 145 16.06 6.93 35.98
CA LYS A 145 16.58 8.26 36.27
C LYS A 145 16.13 9.23 35.16
N LEU A 146 16.26 10.53 35.41
CA LEU A 146 15.84 11.57 34.48
C LEU A 146 16.53 11.45 33.11
N ASP A 147 17.85 11.24 33.12
CA ASP A 147 18.69 11.01 31.94
C ASP A 147 18.28 9.77 31.13
N GLU A 148 17.98 8.66 31.83
CA GLU A 148 17.47 7.43 31.20
C GLU A 148 16.08 7.64 30.59
N TRP A 149 15.23 8.47 31.23
CA TRP A 149 13.92 8.83 30.70
C TRP A 149 14.06 9.66 29.43
N ASP A 150 14.95 10.65 29.43
CA ASP A 150 15.15 11.51 28.26
C ASP A 150 15.63 10.70 27.06
N GLN A 151 16.49 9.70 27.26
CA GLN A 151 16.88 8.76 26.20
C GLN A 151 15.71 7.92 25.66
N ILE A 152 14.76 7.51 26.50
CA ILE A 152 13.57 6.79 26.02
C ILE A 152 12.69 7.72 25.19
N LYS A 153 12.52 8.99 25.57
CA LYS A 153 11.65 9.94 24.85
C LYS A 153 12.10 10.24 23.43
N GLU A 154 13.36 9.96 23.09
CA GLU A 154 13.87 10.20 21.74
C GLU A 154 13.37 9.16 20.72
N HIS A 155 12.85 8.00 21.13
CA HIS A 155 12.46 6.91 20.21
C HIS A 155 11.43 7.25 19.12
N PRO A 156 10.47 8.20 19.28
CA PRO A 156 9.53 8.54 18.22
C PRO A 156 10.14 9.42 17.10
N THR A 157 11.38 9.89 17.28
CA THR A 157 12.07 10.90 16.46
C THR A 157 13.24 10.30 15.68
#